data_AF-A0A314KQ51-F1
#
_entry.id   AF-A0A314KQ51-F1
#
_cell.length_a   1.000
_cell.length_b   1.000
_cell.length_c   1.000
_cell.angle_alpha   90.00
_cell.angle_beta   90.00
_cell.angle_gamma   90.00
#
_symmetry.space_group_name_H-M   'P 1'
#
loop_
_entity.id
_entity.type
_entity.pdbx_description
1 polymer ?
#
loop_
_entity_poly.entity_id
_entity_poly.type
_entity_poly.pdbx_seq_one_letter_code
_entity_poly.pdbx_strand_id
1 'polypeptide(L)'
;MGSKIYSPTPQFSCQLPKTKSRHISSFSSLQLKPRISIISSQQQPQSAAGAVTETTIPRTGTYNVDFKTFEASKLGISRYPDFVYNAKGGSGTGTGKRIESSDEIAVDFDLEKLYIPPLTSATAKFLGLPLPPFLKIDVVPELLRGYVNQETGKVNLEFKAKFWFSVGTIYRAPPLLVETLLTSEETKGRIREGRGERLNEEGRCKLVGVATVEPIDDLFMNTFLSLPTECLAKMNARISFSST
;
A
#
# COMPACT_ATOMS: atom_id res chain seq x y z
N MET A 1 -58.35 41.75 3.36
CA MET A 1 -58.72 40.39 2.88
C MET A 1 -57.43 39.64 2.62
N GLY A 2 -57.07 38.71 3.51
CA GLY A 2 -55.82 37.96 3.45
C GLY A 2 -56.06 36.56 2.88
N SER A 3 -55.25 36.17 1.89
CA SER A 3 -55.28 34.83 1.31
C SER A 3 -54.09 34.04 1.82
N LYS A 4 -54.37 33.06 2.70
CA LYS A 4 -53.43 32.04 3.16
C LYS A 4 -53.31 30.96 2.08
N ILE A 5 -52.09 30.68 1.62
CA ILE A 5 -51.79 29.52 0.75
C ILE A 5 -51.24 28.41 1.66
N TYR A 6 -51.99 27.31 1.73
CA TYR A 6 -51.62 26.09 2.43
C TYR A 6 -50.62 25.28 1.58
N SER A 7 -49.52 24.86 2.20
CA SER A 7 -48.58 23.87 1.66
C SER A 7 -48.84 22.52 2.31
N PRO A 8 -49.03 21.42 1.56
CA PRO A 8 -49.10 20.09 2.13
C PRO A 8 -47.71 19.45 2.20
N THR A 9 -47.27 19.16 3.42
CA THR A 9 -46.10 18.35 3.77
C THR A 9 -46.45 16.85 3.62
N PRO A 10 -45.68 16.03 2.89
CA PRO A 10 -45.76 14.59 3.06
C PRO A 10 -44.77 14.11 4.14
N GLN A 11 -45.33 13.69 5.28
CA GLN A 11 -44.64 12.90 6.29
C GLN A 11 -44.52 11.46 5.79
N PHE A 12 -43.30 10.98 5.55
CA PHE A 12 -43.03 9.54 5.46
C PHE A 12 -42.19 9.11 6.65
N SER A 13 -42.90 8.67 7.67
CA SER A 13 -42.44 7.78 8.73
C SER A 13 -42.31 6.38 8.14
N CYS A 14 -41.12 5.79 8.18
CA CYS A 14 -40.92 4.35 8.01
C CYS A 14 -39.99 3.85 9.10
N GLN A 15 -40.55 2.96 9.91
CA GLN A 15 -40.03 2.47 11.17
C GLN A 15 -38.92 1.43 10.98
N LEU A 16 -37.93 1.48 11.85
CA LEU A 16 -36.90 0.46 12.04
C LEU A 16 -37.49 -0.83 12.62
N PRO A 17 -37.22 -2.01 12.04
CA PRO A 17 -37.41 -3.27 12.75
C PRO A 17 -36.23 -3.54 13.70
N LYS A 18 -36.53 -3.63 14.99
CA LYS A 18 -35.70 -4.33 15.99
C LYS A 18 -36.05 -5.83 15.99
N THR A 19 -35.19 -6.60 16.67
CA THR A 19 -35.35 -8.00 17.17
C THR A 19 -35.00 -9.11 16.15
N LYS A 20 -34.26 -10.21 16.45
CA LYS A 20 -33.86 -10.89 17.70
C LYS A 20 -32.47 -11.55 17.55
N SER A 21 -31.76 -11.61 18.67
CA SER A 21 -30.63 -12.51 18.95
C SER A 21 -31.07 -13.98 18.92
N ARG A 22 -30.21 -14.86 18.38
CA ARG A 22 -30.21 -16.29 18.64
C ARG A 22 -28.77 -16.76 18.91
N HIS A 23 -28.55 -17.07 20.19
CA HIS A 23 -27.46 -17.88 20.71
C HIS A 23 -27.80 -19.37 20.49
N ILE A 24 -26.93 -20.14 19.84
CA ILE A 24 -26.81 -21.62 19.93
C ILE A 24 -25.34 -21.94 19.62
N SER A 25 -24.49 -22.07 20.65
CA SER A 25 -23.85 -23.33 21.14
C SER A 25 -22.96 -24.02 20.09
N SER A 26 -21.63 -24.08 20.25
CA SER A 26 -20.86 -24.96 21.14
C SER A 26 -20.30 -26.17 20.38
N PHE A 27 -19.07 -26.54 20.76
CA PHE A 27 -18.29 -27.73 20.36
C PHE A 27 -17.61 -27.61 18.96
N SER A 28 -16.32 -27.86 18.76
CA SER A 28 -15.33 -28.59 19.55
C SER A 28 -13.93 -28.08 19.22
N SER A 29 -13.09 -27.99 20.24
CA SER A 29 -11.64 -27.97 20.15
C SER A 29 -11.12 -29.27 19.56
N LEU A 30 -10.26 -29.18 18.54
CA LEU A 30 -9.35 -30.26 18.19
C LEU A 30 -7.93 -29.74 18.31
N GLN A 31 -7.36 -29.99 19.48
CA GLN A 31 -5.93 -29.92 19.73
C GLN A 31 -5.26 -31.11 19.07
N LEU A 32 -4.23 -30.85 18.26
CA LEU A 32 -3.31 -31.86 17.76
C LEU A 32 -1.88 -31.37 17.99
N LYS A 33 -1.25 -31.93 19.02
CA LYS A 33 0.21 -32.01 19.27
C LYS A 33 0.44 -33.30 20.07
N PRO A 34 1.67 -33.80 20.19
CA PRO A 34 2.66 -34.13 19.17
C PRO A 34 3.03 -35.64 19.28
N ARG A 35 3.54 -36.27 18.21
CA ARG A 35 4.14 -37.61 18.34
C ARG A 35 5.66 -37.49 18.27
N ILE A 36 6.29 -37.69 19.43
CA ILE A 36 7.72 -37.83 19.60
C ILE A 36 8.09 -39.26 19.18
N SER A 37 9.07 -39.39 18.28
CA SER A 37 9.76 -40.65 17.99
C SER A 37 11.24 -40.46 18.30
N ILE A 38 11.71 -41.14 19.35
CA ILE A 38 13.11 -41.24 19.74
C ILE A 38 13.74 -42.37 18.91
N ILE A 39 14.79 -42.09 18.14
CA ILE A 39 15.80 -43.08 17.74
C ILE A 39 17.18 -42.42 17.86
N SER A 40 18.04 -43.06 18.67
CA SER A 40 19.42 -42.65 18.97
C SER A 40 20.45 -43.22 17.98
N SER A 41 21.45 -42.38 17.72
CA SER A 41 22.90 -42.62 17.59
C SER A 41 23.46 -43.60 16.56
N GLN A 42 24.27 -43.07 15.63
CA GLN A 42 25.67 -43.50 15.39
C GLN A 42 26.56 -42.30 14.96
N GLN A 43 27.83 -42.31 15.38
CA GLN A 43 28.82 -41.22 15.34
C GLN A 43 29.91 -41.39 14.24
N GLN A 44 30.28 -40.24 13.64
CA GLN A 44 31.62 -39.77 13.11
C GLN A 44 32.31 -40.45 11.91
N PRO A 45 33.27 -39.77 11.19
CA PRO A 45 33.87 -38.43 11.43
C PRO A 45 34.06 -37.44 10.24
N GLN A 46 34.12 -36.15 10.62
CA GLN A 46 34.92 -35.00 10.14
C GLN A 46 35.16 -34.72 8.64
N SER A 47 34.81 -33.49 8.19
CA SER A 47 35.76 -32.57 7.51
C SER A 47 35.23 -31.13 7.38
N ALA A 48 36.05 -30.21 7.91
CA ALA A 48 36.34 -28.83 7.51
C ALA A 48 35.25 -27.85 7.01
N ALA A 49 35.02 -26.84 7.86
CA ALA A 49 35.10 -25.40 7.55
C ALA A 49 34.50 -24.90 6.23
N GLY A 50 33.25 -24.44 6.33
CA GLY A 50 32.70 -23.38 5.49
C GLY A 50 31.88 -22.46 6.38
N ALA A 51 32.54 -21.50 7.02
CA ALA A 51 31.84 -20.43 7.72
C ALA A 51 31.10 -19.61 6.67
N VAL A 52 29.81 -19.92 6.47
CA VAL A 52 28.90 -19.06 5.74
C VAL A 52 28.88 -17.75 6.50
N THR A 53 29.45 -16.72 5.90
CA THR A 53 29.40 -15.37 6.42
C THR A 53 27.95 -14.92 6.28
N GLU A 54 27.14 -15.20 7.30
CA GLU A 54 25.91 -14.45 7.51
C GLU A 54 26.33 -13.00 7.70
N THR A 55 26.02 -12.17 6.71
CA THR A 55 26.20 -10.72 6.76
C THR A 55 25.28 -10.18 7.86
N THR A 56 25.71 -10.33 9.11
CA THR A 56 25.03 -9.74 10.26
C THR A 56 25.21 -8.24 10.12
N ILE A 57 24.12 -7.56 9.77
CA ILE A 57 24.09 -6.11 9.60
C ILE A 57 24.64 -5.47 10.90
N PRO A 58 25.65 -4.56 10.81
CA PRO A 58 26.23 -3.91 11.99
C PRO A 58 25.15 -3.24 12.85
N ARG A 59 25.19 -3.47 14.17
CA ARG A 59 24.15 -3.05 15.12
C ARG A 59 24.10 -1.54 15.40
N THR A 60 25.05 -0.78 14.86
CA THR A 60 25.09 0.70 14.87
C THR A 60 25.57 1.15 13.50
N GLY A 61 24.68 1.69 12.67
CA GLY A 61 25.04 2.01 11.30
C GLY A 61 24.06 2.92 10.60
N THR A 62 24.62 3.76 9.73
CA THR A 62 23.91 4.35 8.60
C THR A 62 23.98 3.36 7.44
N TYR A 63 22.87 3.19 6.74
CA TYR A 63 22.73 2.28 5.61
C TYR A 63 22.37 3.06 4.35
N ASN A 64 22.81 2.56 3.20
CA ASN A 64 22.15 2.86 1.95
C ASN A 64 20.91 1.97 1.84
N VAL A 65 19.80 2.56 1.40
CA VAL A 65 18.52 1.87 1.24
C VAL A 65 18.14 1.90 -0.23
N ASP A 66 17.93 0.73 -0.82
CA ASP A 66 17.42 0.60 -2.18
C ASP A 66 15.94 0.19 -2.13
N PHE A 67 15.13 0.83 -2.97
CA PHE A 67 13.73 0.54 -3.17
C PHE A 67 13.48 0.21 -4.64
N LYS A 68 12.73 -0.85 -4.91
CA LYS A 68 12.31 -1.25 -6.26
C LYS A 68 10.86 -1.70 -6.25
N THR A 69 10.12 -1.36 -7.29
CA THR A 69 8.73 -1.80 -7.47
C THR A 69 8.60 -2.86 -8.56
N PHE A 70 7.56 -3.67 -8.45
CA PHE A 70 7.31 -4.81 -9.34
C PHE A 70 5.93 -4.75 -9.98
N GLU A 71 5.71 -5.67 -10.91
CA GLU A 71 4.40 -5.93 -11.49
C GLU A 71 3.37 -6.41 -10.46
N ALA A 72 2.14 -6.66 -10.92
CA ALA A 72 1.02 -7.09 -10.08
C ALA A 72 0.68 -6.11 -8.93
N SER A 73 1.03 -4.84 -9.11
CA SER A 73 0.57 -3.74 -8.26
C SER A 73 -0.85 -3.34 -8.68
N LYS A 74 -1.57 -2.65 -7.81
CA LYS A 74 -2.92 -2.15 -8.07
C LYS A 74 -3.09 -0.73 -7.57
N LEU A 75 -3.88 0.04 -8.31
CA LEU A 75 -4.33 1.36 -7.92
C LEU A 75 -5.85 1.38 -7.96
N GLY A 76 -6.49 2.13 -7.09
CA GLY A 76 -7.93 2.25 -7.02
C GLY A 76 -8.31 3.66 -6.66
N ILE A 77 -9.42 4.16 -7.18
CA ILE A 77 -9.96 5.47 -6.83
C ILE A 77 -11.49 5.48 -6.88
N SER A 78 -12.12 6.09 -5.89
CA SER A 78 -13.57 6.16 -5.76
C SER A 78 -14.21 4.77 -5.71
N ARG A 79 -15.33 4.57 -6.40
CA ARG A 79 -16.00 3.26 -6.53
C ARG A 79 -15.60 2.50 -7.80
N TYR A 80 -14.61 3.00 -8.54
CA TYR A 80 -14.12 2.32 -9.75
C TYR A 80 -13.46 0.99 -9.39
N PRO A 81 -13.52 -0.04 -10.25
CA PRO A 81 -12.68 -1.23 -10.12
C PRO A 81 -11.20 -0.88 -9.94
N ASP A 82 -10.45 -1.73 -9.24
CA ASP A 82 -9.00 -1.59 -9.14
C ASP A 82 -8.35 -1.71 -10.53
N PHE A 83 -7.46 -0.77 -10.84
CA PHE A 83 -6.54 -0.81 -11.96
C PHE A 83 -5.43 -1.81 -11.67
N VAL A 84 -5.14 -2.70 -12.61
CA VAL A 84 -3.90 -3.47 -12.58
C VAL A 84 -2.80 -2.56 -13.06
N TYR A 85 -1.70 -2.50 -12.32
CA TYR A 85 -0.58 -1.62 -12.60
C TYR A 85 0.73 -2.40 -12.57
N ASN A 86 1.47 -2.31 -13.67
CA ASN A 86 2.84 -2.76 -13.78
C ASN A 86 3.76 -1.64 -13.31
N ALA A 87 4.12 -1.67 -12.04
CA ALA A 87 5.06 -0.72 -11.45
C ALA A 87 6.52 -1.12 -11.71
N LYS A 88 6.80 -2.16 -12.50
CA LYS A 88 8.18 -2.58 -12.77
C LYS A 88 8.99 -1.42 -13.37
N GLY A 89 10.21 -1.26 -12.87
CA GLY A 89 11.11 -0.17 -13.27
C GLY A 89 11.04 1.05 -12.36
N GLY A 90 10.07 1.13 -11.44
CA GLY A 90 10.14 2.08 -10.34
C GLY A 90 11.25 1.71 -9.36
N SER A 91 11.93 2.74 -8.88
CA SER A 91 13.15 2.61 -8.10
C SER A 91 13.38 3.85 -7.26
N GLY A 92 14.11 3.70 -6.15
CA GLY A 92 14.60 4.80 -5.35
C GLY A 92 15.80 4.37 -4.53
N THR A 93 16.61 5.34 -4.14
CA THR A 93 17.70 5.13 -3.18
C THR A 93 17.56 6.13 -2.05
N GLY A 94 17.99 5.76 -0.86
CA GLY A 94 17.85 6.59 0.33
C GLY A 94 18.88 6.25 1.38
N THR A 95 18.70 6.86 2.55
CA THR A 95 19.49 6.59 3.74
C THR A 95 18.65 5.90 4.79
N GLY A 96 19.29 5.01 5.55
CA GLY A 96 18.70 4.29 6.66
C GLY A 96 19.49 4.57 7.93
N LYS A 97 18.82 4.85 9.04
CA LYS A 97 19.46 5.00 10.35
C LYS A 97 18.79 4.05 11.33
N ARG A 98 19.57 3.16 11.94
CA ARG A 98 19.05 2.33 13.03
C ARG A 98 18.68 3.21 14.22
N ILE A 99 17.49 2.97 14.78
CA ILE A 99 17.06 3.62 16.01
C ILE A 99 17.69 2.85 17.18
N GLU A 100 18.43 3.55 18.02
CA GLU A 100 19.06 2.95 19.20
C GLU A 100 18.00 2.29 20.08
N SER A 101 18.32 1.11 20.63
CA SER A 101 17.40 0.30 21.46
C SER A 101 16.13 -0.23 20.77
N SER A 102 16.01 -0.09 19.45
CA SER A 102 14.91 -0.63 18.64
C SER A 102 15.43 -1.47 17.47
N ASP A 103 14.58 -2.38 16.98
CA ASP A 103 14.80 -3.11 15.73
C ASP A 103 14.33 -2.36 14.48
N GLU A 104 13.97 -1.09 14.65
CA GLU A 104 13.56 -0.21 13.57
C GLU A 104 14.74 0.51 12.92
N ILE A 105 14.70 0.56 11.59
CA ILE A 105 15.53 1.42 10.76
C ILE A 105 14.62 2.52 10.23
N ALA A 106 14.92 3.77 10.61
CA ALA A 106 14.32 4.94 9.99
C ALA A 106 14.90 5.07 8.58
N VAL A 107 14.05 5.19 7.56
CA VAL A 107 14.45 5.30 6.16
C VAL A 107 13.94 6.61 5.57
N ASP A 108 14.77 7.24 4.75
CA ASP A 108 14.43 8.47 4.02
C ASP A 108 14.95 8.37 2.59
N PHE A 109 14.05 8.41 1.60
CA PHE A 109 14.38 8.24 0.20
C PHE A 109 14.69 9.58 -0.47
N ASP A 110 15.77 9.60 -1.25
CA ASP A 110 16.16 10.74 -2.07
C ASP A 110 15.16 10.92 -3.22
N LEU A 111 14.41 12.02 -3.19
CA LEU A 111 13.36 12.32 -4.18
C LEU A 111 13.92 12.52 -5.59
N GLU A 112 15.18 12.96 -5.74
CA GLU A 112 15.80 13.10 -7.06
C GLU A 112 16.11 11.75 -7.71
N LYS A 113 16.23 10.71 -6.88
CA LYS A 113 16.52 9.34 -7.32
C LYS A 113 15.28 8.44 -7.27
N LEU A 114 14.15 8.96 -6.78
CA LEU A 114 12.89 8.23 -6.70
C LEU A 114 12.10 8.39 -8.00
N TYR A 115 11.91 7.27 -8.69
CA TYR A 115 11.15 7.18 -9.92
C TYR A 115 9.97 6.22 -9.75
N ILE A 116 8.77 6.68 -10.14
CA ILE A 116 7.55 5.89 -10.19
C ILE A 116 7.04 5.89 -11.64
N PRO A 117 6.88 4.72 -12.28
CA PRO A 117 6.45 4.66 -13.67
C PRO A 117 5.07 5.32 -13.87
N PRO A 118 4.86 6.14 -14.91
CA PRO A 118 3.55 6.71 -15.16
C PRO A 118 2.53 5.62 -15.49
N LEU A 119 1.25 5.88 -15.21
CA LEU A 119 0.16 5.02 -15.68
C LEU A 119 -0.17 5.41 -17.13
N THR A 120 -0.01 4.46 -18.03
CA THR A 120 -0.27 4.58 -19.47
C THR A 120 -0.91 3.29 -19.97
N SER A 121 -1.26 3.23 -21.25
CA SER A 121 -1.72 1.98 -21.89
C SER A 121 -0.69 0.83 -21.78
N ALA A 122 0.60 1.13 -21.63
CA ALA A 122 1.65 0.11 -21.49
C ALA A 122 1.80 -0.41 -20.05
N THR A 123 1.48 0.41 -19.05
CA THR A 123 1.75 0.12 -17.63
C THR A 123 0.49 -0.17 -16.83
N ALA A 124 -0.70 0.16 -17.32
CA ALA A 124 -1.93 0.00 -16.55
C ALA A 124 -3.09 -0.57 -17.37
N LYS A 125 -3.93 -1.37 -16.70
CA LYS A 125 -5.16 -1.94 -17.25
C LYS A 125 -6.34 -1.65 -16.34
N PHE A 126 -7.44 -1.21 -16.92
CA PHE A 126 -8.72 -1.01 -16.27
C PHE A 126 -9.73 -2.02 -16.84
N LEU A 127 -10.36 -2.82 -15.98
CA LEU A 127 -11.27 -3.90 -16.40
C LEU A 127 -10.64 -4.87 -17.43
N GLY A 128 -9.33 -5.12 -17.31
CA GLY A 128 -8.58 -6.01 -18.20
C GLY A 128 -8.12 -5.38 -19.52
N LEU A 129 -8.60 -4.18 -19.85
CA LEU A 129 -8.19 -3.43 -21.04
C LEU A 129 -7.09 -2.43 -20.71
N PRO A 130 -6.12 -2.20 -21.60
CA PRO A 130 -5.20 -1.08 -21.47
C PRO A 130 -5.93 0.25 -21.24
N LEU A 131 -5.30 1.19 -20.54
CA LEU A 131 -5.85 2.54 -20.46
C LEU A 131 -6.08 3.11 -21.87
N PRO A 132 -7.11 3.97 -22.06
CA PRO A 132 -7.37 4.61 -23.33
C PRO A 132 -6.10 5.25 -23.93
N PRO A 133 -5.92 5.18 -25.26
CA PRO A 133 -4.79 5.84 -25.90
C PRO A 133 -4.68 7.30 -25.48
N PHE A 134 -3.43 7.77 -25.36
CA PHE A 134 -3.07 9.14 -24.96
C PHE A 134 -3.39 9.53 -23.51
N LEU A 135 -4.15 8.71 -22.77
CA LEU A 135 -4.34 8.92 -21.34
C LEU A 135 -3.04 8.58 -20.61
N LYS A 136 -2.57 9.54 -19.81
CA LYS A 136 -1.36 9.41 -19.00
C LYS A 136 -1.59 10.00 -17.62
N ILE A 137 -1.13 9.28 -16.61
CA ILE A 137 -1.04 9.78 -15.24
C ILE A 137 0.42 9.74 -14.82
N ASP A 138 1.07 10.90 -14.76
CA ASP A 138 2.41 11.02 -14.20
C ASP A 138 2.35 11.06 -12.67
N VAL A 139 3.26 10.34 -12.02
CA VAL A 139 3.37 10.31 -10.56
C VAL A 139 4.67 11.00 -10.16
N VAL A 140 4.55 12.14 -9.48
CA VAL A 140 5.70 12.94 -9.03
C VAL A 140 5.77 12.86 -7.50
N PRO A 141 6.73 12.11 -6.93
CA PRO A 141 6.90 12.00 -5.48
C PRO A 141 7.26 13.34 -4.84
N GLU A 142 6.70 13.58 -3.65
CA GLU A 142 7.06 14.71 -2.76
C GLU A 142 7.58 14.22 -1.40
N LEU A 143 7.30 12.97 -1.04
CA LEU A 143 7.77 12.34 0.20
C LEU A 143 7.76 10.82 0.05
N LEU A 144 8.83 10.17 0.49
CA LEU A 144 8.84 8.75 0.80
C LEU A 144 9.83 8.50 1.93
N ARG A 145 9.33 8.26 3.15
CA ARG A 145 10.15 8.01 4.33
C ARG A 145 9.39 7.22 5.38
N GLY A 146 10.04 6.66 6.37
CA GLY A 146 9.35 6.01 7.49
C GLY A 146 10.23 4.99 8.19
N TYR A 147 9.68 3.83 8.50
CA TYR A 147 10.35 2.84 9.35
C TYR A 147 10.20 1.42 8.80
N VAL A 148 11.27 0.65 8.98
CA VAL A 148 11.31 -0.78 8.72
C VAL A 148 11.79 -1.49 9.99
N ASN A 149 10.91 -2.32 10.58
CA ASN A 149 11.26 -3.17 11.71
C ASN A 149 11.91 -4.46 11.17
N GLN A 150 13.19 -4.66 11.48
CA GLN A 150 14.02 -5.75 10.96
C GLN A 150 13.64 -7.11 11.53
N GLU A 151 13.18 -7.17 12.79
CA GLU A 151 12.79 -8.42 13.44
C GLU A 151 11.47 -8.94 12.87
N THR A 152 10.47 -8.06 12.76
CA THR A 152 9.11 -8.44 12.38
C THR A 152 8.85 -8.36 10.88
N GLY A 153 9.71 -7.65 10.13
CA GLY A 153 9.51 -7.31 8.72
C GLY A 153 8.46 -6.22 8.50
N LYS A 154 7.92 -5.59 9.54
CA LYS A 154 6.89 -4.56 9.39
C LYS A 154 7.48 -3.31 8.71
N VAL A 155 6.78 -2.79 7.71
CA VAL A 155 7.17 -1.59 6.96
C VAL A 155 6.04 -0.56 7.04
N ASN A 156 6.41 0.69 7.31
CA ASN A 156 5.52 1.84 7.33
C ASN A 156 6.22 3.02 6.66
N LEU A 157 5.73 3.47 5.51
CA LEU A 157 6.28 4.60 4.77
C LEU A 157 5.21 5.69 4.57
N GLU A 158 5.48 6.88 5.08
CA GLU A 158 4.79 8.10 4.67
C GLU A 158 5.06 8.32 3.18
N PHE A 159 3.99 8.42 2.40
CA PHE A 159 4.06 8.65 0.97
C PHE A 159 3.23 9.87 0.61
N LYS A 160 3.84 10.78 -0.15
CA LYS A 160 3.17 11.92 -0.74
C LYS A 160 3.57 12.04 -2.20
N ALA A 161 2.60 12.22 -3.09
CA ALA A 161 2.88 12.44 -4.49
C ALA A 161 1.77 13.23 -5.19
N LYS A 162 2.15 13.91 -6.26
CA LYS A 162 1.24 14.54 -7.23
C LYS A 162 0.96 13.58 -8.37
N PHE A 163 -0.32 13.33 -8.64
CA PHE A 163 -0.79 12.53 -9.76
C PHE A 163 -1.34 13.46 -10.84
N TRP A 164 -0.58 13.63 -11.92
CA TRP A 164 -0.90 14.52 -13.02
C TRP A 164 -1.64 13.79 -14.12
N PHE A 165 -2.94 14.06 -14.25
CA PHE A 165 -3.78 13.48 -15.29
C PHE A 165 -3.70 14.30 -16.59
N SER A 166 -3.52 13.62 -17.72
CA SER A 166 -3.55 14.21 -19.06
C SER A 166 -4.11 13.26 -20.11
N VAL A 167 -4.68 13.83 -21.16
CA VAL A 167 -5.14 13.11 -22.36
C VAL A 167 -4.57 13.82 -23.59
N GLY A 168 -3.53 13.24 -24.18
CA GLY A 168 -2.83 13.81 -25.32
C GLY A 168 -2.44 15.27 -25.09
N THR A 169 -2.66 16.12 -26.10
CA THR A 169 -2.43 17.57 -26.02
C THR A 169 -3.71 18.36 -25.71
N ILE A 170 -4.86 17.68 -25.60
CA ILE A 170 -6.17 18.32 -25.54
C ILE A 170 -6.64 18.61 -24.11
N TYR A 171 -6.10 17.89 -23.13
CA TYR A 171 -6.53 18.01 -21.75
C TYR A 171 -5.42 17.71 -20.75
N ARG A 172 -5.31 18.57 -19.73
CA ARG A 172 -4.41 18.40 -18.58
C ARG A 172 -5.08 18.98 -17.35
N ALA A 173 -5.28 18.15 -16.33
CA ALA A 173 -5.84 18.58 -15.06
C ALA A 173 -4.73 19.11 -14.13
N PRO A 174 -5.07 19.96 -13.14
CA PRO A 174 -4.27 20.11 -11.93
C PRO A 174 -3.99 18.76 -11.26
N PRO A 175 -2.89 18.61 -10.50
CA PRO A 175 -2.52 17.33 -9.94
C PRO A 175 -3.45 16.95 -8.78
N LEU A 176 -3.81 15.67 -8.70
CA LEU A 176 -4.39 15.11 -7.49
C LEU A 176 -3.27 14.88 -6.48
N LEU A 177 -3.36 15.52 -5.32
CA LEU A 177 -2.42 15.28 -4.23
C LEU A 177 -2.86 14.06 -3.43
N VAL A 178 -1.97 13.09 -3.30
CA VAL A 178 -2.20 11.87 -2.52
C VAL A 178 -1.19 11.85 -1.39
N GLU A 179 -1.70 11.77 -0.16
CA GLU A 179 -0.90 11.64 1.07
C GLU A 179 -1.43 10.45 1.87
N THR A 180 -0.58 9.46 2.12
CA THR A 180 -0.98 8.20 2.77
C THR A 180 0.18 7.52 3.49
N LEU A 181 -0.17 6.60 4.38
CA LEU A 181 0.77 5.63 4.93
C LEU A 181 0.73 4.35 4.08
N LEU A 182 1.83 4.06 3.40
CA LEU A 182 2.08 2.76 2.78
C LEU A 182 2.60 1.78 3.83
N THR A 183 1.79 0.80 4.20
CA THR A 183 2.10 -0.17 5.26
C THR A 183 2.14 -1.61 4.73
N SER A 184 2.95 -2.45 5.35
CA SER A 184 2.89 -3.91 5.16
C SER A 184 1.76 -4.59 5.94
N GLU A 185 1.02 -3.84 6.75
CA GLU A 185 -0.11 -4.34 7.53
C GLU A 185 -1.45 -4.12 6.79
N GLU A 186 -2.56 -4.26 7.51
CA GLU A 186 -3.89 -3.92 7.01
C GLU A 186 -4.14 -2.41 7.09
N THR A 187 -4.81 -1.89 6.06
CA THR A 187 -5.28 -0.51 6.00
C THR A 187 -6.74 -0.49 5.56
N LYS A 188 -7.54 0.40 6.16
CA LYS A 188 -8.98 0.47 5.93
C LYS A 188 -9.45 1.92 5.92
N GLY A 189 -10.08 2.30 4.82
CA GLY A 189 -10.90 3.49 4.69
C GLY A 189 -12.40 3.19 4.84
N ARG A 190 -13.22 4.14 4.45
CA ARG A 190 -14.68 4.08 4.43
C ARG A 190 -15.22 3.13 3.36
N ILE A 191 -14.58 3.12 2.19
CA ILE A 191 -15.02 2.33 1.03
C ILE A 191 -13.92 1.42 0.46
N ARG A 192 -12.65 1.69 0.77
CA ARG A 192 -11.52 0.86 0.30
C ARG A 192 -10.72 0.27 1.45
N GLU A 193 -10.17 -0.92 1.23
CA GLU A 193 -9.27 -1.59 2.17
C GLU A 193 -8.18 -2.38 1.42
N GLY A 194 -7.09 -2.64 2.12
CA GLY A 194 -5.96 -3.38 1.62
C GLY A 194 -5.21 -4.10 2.73
N ARG A 195 -4.54 -5.20 2.38
CA ARG A 195 -3.67 -5.94 3.27
C ARG A 195 -2.31 -6.09 2.61
N GLY A 196 -1.28 -5.61 3.29
CA GLY A 196 0.10 -5.76 2.88
C GLY A 196 0.67 -7.13 3.24
N GLU A 197 1.95 -7.28 2.94
CA GLU A 197 2.77 -8.43 3.31
C GLU A 197 4.10 -7.88 3.82
N ARG A 198 4.51 -8.35 5.00
CA ARG A 198 5.75 -7.93 5.66
C ARG A 198 6.97 -8.26 4.80
N LEU A 199 8.02 -7.48 5.02
CA LEU A 199 9.33 -7.69 4.44
C LEU A 199 9.84 -9.08 4.78
N ASN A 200 10.17 -9.86 3.76
CA ASN A 200 10.79 -11.16 3.91
C ASN A 200 12.33 -11.07 3.85
N GLU A 201 13.00 -12.21 4.03
CA GLU A 201 14.47 -12.31 4.00
C GLU A 201 15.11 -11.87 2.68
N GLU A 202 14.37 -11.93 1.57
CA GLU A 202 14.83 -11.50 0.25
C GLU A 202 14.67 -9.97 0.06
N GLY A 203 14.09 -9.30 1.06
CA GLY A 203 13.72 -7.89 1.05
C GLY A 203 12.42 -7.61 0.30
N ARG A 204 11.61 -8.61 -0.05
CA ARG A 204 10.32 -8.41 -0.74
C ARG A 204 9.19 -8.15 0.25
N CYS A 205 8.30 -7.22 -0.10
CA CYS A 205 7.11 -6.90 0.67
C CYS A 205 5.96 -6.47 -0.26
N LYS A 206 4.76 -6.38 0.31
CA LYS A 206 3.61 -5.74 -0.32
C LYS A 206 3.14 -4.60 0.56
N LEU A 207 3.19 -3.39 0.02
CA LEU A 207 2.75 -2.19 0.72
C LEU A 207 1.35 -1.80 0.26
N VAL A 208 0.51 -1.42 1.21
CA VAL A 208 -0.85 -0.95 0.96
C VAL A 208 -1.09 0.39 1.63
N GLY A 209 -1.84 1.27 0.98
CA GLY A 209 -2.22 2.56 1.54
C GLY A 209 -3.59 2.99 1.04
N VAL A 210 -4.37 3.61 1.93
CA VAL A 210 -5.63 4.26 1.59
C VAL A 210 -5.50 5.74 1.90
N ALA A 211 -5.95 6.58 0.99
CA ALA A 211 -5.92 8.03 1.13
C ALA A 211 -7.27 8.63 0.75
N THR A 212 -7.57 9.81 1.28
CA THR A 212 -8.62 10.67 0.72
C THR A 212 -7.96 11.63 -0.26
N VAL A 213 -8.58 11.79 -1.43
CA VAL A 213 -8.18 12.73 -2.47
C VAL A 213 -9.20 13.85 -2.49
N GLU A 214 -8.72 15.07 -2.23
CA GLU A 214 -9.55 16.27 -2.19
C GLU A 214 -9.89 16.78 -3.61
N PRO A 215 -10.99 17.55 -3.76
CA PRO A 215 -11.31 18.24 -5.00
C PRO A 215 -10.18 19.18 -5.44
N ILE A 216 -10.06 19.34 -6.75
CA ILE A 216 -9.11 20.26 -7.39
C ILE A 216 -9.85 21.35 -8.16
N ASP A 217 -9.12 22.33 -8.69
CA ASP A 217 -9.69 23.37 -9.57
C ASP A 217 -9.96 22.82 -10.99
N ASP A 218 -10.81 21.78 -11.06
CA ASP A 218 -11.25 21.13 -12.29
C ASP A 218 -12.59 20.42 -12.07
N LEU A 219 -13.67 21.01 -12.58
CA LEU A 219 -15.03 20.49 -12.41
C LEU A 219 -15.22 19.10 -13.07
N PHE A 220 -14.57 18.87 -14.21
CA PHE A 220 -14.67 17.59 -14.91
C PHE A 220 -14.05 16.49 -14.06
N MET A 221 -12.83 16.67 -13.55
CA MET A 221 -12.17 15.67 -12.71
C MET A 221 -12.87 15.44 -11.38
N ASN A 222 -13.33 16.52 -10.75
CA ASN A 222 -14.10 16.41 -9.51
C ASN A 222 -15.36 15.56 -9.72
N THR A 223 -16.06 15.76 -10.84
CA THR A 223 -17.26 14.98 -11.17
C THR A 223 -16.90 13.55 -11.57
N PHE A 224 -15.95 13.39 -12.50
CA PHE A 224 -15.54 12.11 -13.08
C PHE A 224 -15.04 11.13 -12.01
N LEU A 225 -14.25 11.62 -11.05
CA LEU A 225 -13.76 10.81 -9.93
C LEU A 225 -14.70 10.84 -8.71
N SER A 226 -15.69 11.72 -8.71
CA SER A 226 -16.57 11.99 -7.56
C SER A 226 -15.77 12.41 -6.32
N LEU A 227 -14.93 13.43 -6.47
CA LEU A 227 -14.11 14.01 -5.39
C LEU A 227 -14.97 14.82 -4.40
N PRO A 228 -14.65 14.83 -3.09
CA PRO A 228 -13.58 14.07 -2.45
C PRO A 228 -13.86 12.57 -2.44
N THR A 229 -12.81 11.76 -2.58
CA THR A 229 -12.97 10.31 -2.69
C THR A 229 -11.79 9.53 -2.13
N GLU A 230 -11.94 8.22 -1.91
CA GLU A 230 -10.84 7.38 -1.45
C GLU A 230 -10.05 6.79 -2.61
N CYS A 231 -8.73 6.80 -2.50
CA CYS A 231 -7.85 6.00 -3.34
C CYS A 231 -7.15 4.90 -2.55
N LEU A 232 -6.75 3.85 -3.25
CA LEU A 232 -6.06 2.67 -2.73
C LEU A 232 -4.81 2.43 -3.56
N ALA A 233 -3.69 2.20 -2.90
CA ALA A 233 -2.48 1.68 -3.50
C ALA A 233 -2.20 0.29 -2.93
N LYS A 234 -1.83 -0.65 -3.81
CA LYS A 234 -1.24 -1.96 -3.46
C LYS A 234 0.00 -2.13 -4.31
N MET A 235 1.16 -2.17 -3.69
CA MET A 235 2.44 -2.12 -4.37
C MET A 235 3.32 -3.27 -3.95
N ASN A 236 3.74 -4.09 -4.90
CA ASN A 236 4.78 -5.07 -4.65
C ASN A 236 6.13 -4.37 -4.74
N ALA A 237 6.94 -4.49 -3.69
CA ALA A 237 8.20 -3.79 -3.59
C ALA A 237 9.31 -4.70 -3.07
N ARG A 238 10.55 -4.23 -3.25
CA ARG A 238 11.74 -4.75 -2.58
C ARG A 238 12.44 -3.59 -1.90
N ILE A 239 12.76 -3.77 -0.63
CA ILE A 239 13.59 -2.88 0.16
C ILE A 239 14.83 -3.66 0.57
N SER A 240 16.00 -3.13 0.25
CA SER A 240 17.28 -3.73 0.65
C SER A 240 18.19 -2.70 1.29
N PHE A 241 18.97 -3.17 2.26
CA PHE A 241 19.90 -2.36 3.03
C PHE A 241 21.32 -2.79 2.70
N SER A 242 22.22 -1.83 2.50
CA SER A 242 23.66 -2.07 2.44
C SER A 242 24.38 -1.12 3.38
N SER A 243 25.48 -1.57 3.96
CA SER A 243 26.33 -0.69 4.76
C SER A 243 26.90 0.43 3.91
N THR A 244 27.02 1.61 4.50
CA THR A 244 27.73 2.75 3.89
C THR A 244 29.23 2.52 3.95
#